data_AF-V2X1T0-F1
#
_entry.id   AF-V2X1T0-F1
#
_cell.length_a   1.000
_cell.length_b   1.000
_cell.length_c   1.000
_cell.angle_alpha   90.00
_cell.angle_beta   90.00
_cell.angle_gamma   90.00
#
_symmetry.space_group_name_H-M   'P 1'
#
loop_
_entity.id
_entity.type
_entity.pdbx_description
1 polymer ?
#
loop_
_entity_poly.entity_id
_entity_poly.type
_entity_poly.pdbx_seq_one_letter_code
_entity_poly.pdbx_strand_id
1 'polypeptide(L)'
;MSPALLLLLKFFGAGLSALFFVPLFNFIYAMLSMSQFYKHLDGPPSGSFILGNTGDEFNDENLSLYTKWPAKYGRIYKIARFFG
;
A
#
# COMPACT_ATOMS: atom_id res chain seq x y z
N MET A 1 -42.90 -7.81 -8.57
CA MET A 1 -41.64 -7.49 -9.28
C MET A 1 -41.18 -8.75 -10.01
N SER A 2 -40.88 -8.69 -11.31
CA SER A 2 -40.57 -9.90 -12.10
C SER A 2 -39.21 -10.51 -11.71
N PRO A 3 -39.06 -11.85 -11.68
CA PRO A 3 -37.79 -12.52 -11.39
C PRO A 3 -36.65 -12.07 -12.33
N ALA A 4 -36.96 -11.79 -13.59
CA ALA A 4 -35.99 -11.30 -14.57
C ALA A 4 -35.44 -9.91 -14.21
N LEU A 5 -36.30 -9.01 -13.72
CA LEU A 5 -35.91 -7.67 -13.29
C LEU A 5 -35.00 -7.73 -12.05
N LEU A 6 -35.31 -8.64 -11.11
CA LEU A 6 -34.49 -8.86 -9.91
C LEU A 6 -33.09 -9.38 -10.27
N LEU A 7 -33.01 -10.29 -11.24
CA LEU A 7 -31.75 -10.83 -11.73
C LEU A 7 -30.89 -9.75 -12.39
N LEU A 8 -31.50 -8.90 -13.22
CA LEU A 8 -30.83 -7.82 -13.94
C LEU A 8 -30.26 -6.76 -12.98
N LEU A 9 -31.01 -6.41 -11.92
CA LEU A 9 -30.54 -5.53 -10.84
C LEU A 9 -29.34 -6.11 -10.07
N LYS A 10 -29.32 -7.42 -9.80
CA LYS A 10 -28.18 -8.07 -9.13
C LYS A 10 -26.92 -8.04 -9.99
N PHE A 11 -27.04 -8.31 -11.29
CA PHE A 11 -25.91 -8.22 -12.22
C PHE A 11 -25.39 -6.80 -12.36
N PHE A 12 -26.30 -5.82 -12.43
CA PHE A 12 -25.92 -4.41 -12.49
C PHE A 12 -25.19 -3.96 -11.22
N GLY A 13 -25.70 -4.35 -10.03
CA GLY A 13 -25.07 -4.06 -8.75
C GLY A 13 -23.70 -4.74 -8.58
N ALA A 14 -23.56 -5.99 -9.03
CA ALA A 14 -22.28 -6.69 -9.03
C ALA A 14 -21.26 -6.04 -9.99
N GLY A 15 -21.70 -5.65 -11.18
CA GLY A 15 -20.86 -4.95 -12.17
C GLY A 15 -20.38 -3.59 -11.65
N LEU A 16 -21.28 -2.79 -11.07
CA LEU A 16 -20.91 -1.53 -10.42
C LEU A 16 -19.93 -1.73 -9.27
N SER A 17 -20.15 -2.75 -8.44
CA SER A 17 -19.26 -3.07 -7.33
C SER A 17 -17.86 -3.46 -7.84
N ALA A 18 -17.78 -4.24 -8.92
CA ALA A 18 -16.51 -4.62 -9.53
C ALA A 18 -15.68 -3.41 -9.99
N LEU A 19 -16.32 -2.33 -10.47
CA LEU A 19 -15.61 -1.10 -10.86
C LEU A 19 -14.85 -0.44 -9.71
N PHE A 20 -15.30 -0.63 -8.46
CA PHE A 20 -14.62 -0.08 -7.28
C PHE A 20 -13.66 -1.09 -6.64
N PHE A 21 -14.07 -2.35 -6.54
CA PHE A 21 -13.28 -3.36 -5.83
C PHE A 21 -12.12 -3.91 -6.65
N VAL A 22 -12.26 -4.07 -7.98
CA VAL A 22 -11.16 -4.55 -8.83
C VAL A 22 -9.93 -3.64 -8.78
N PRO A 23 -10.03 -2.30 -8.97
CA PRO A 23 -8.86 -1.44 -8.85
C PRO A 23 -8.30 -1.41 -7.42
N LEU A 24 -9.16 -1.48 -6.40
CA LEU A 24 -8.73 -1.55 -5.00
C LEU A 24 -7.93 -2.83 -4.71
N PHE A 25 -8.41 -3.99 -5.13
CA PHE A 25 -7.70 -5.26 -4.95
C PHE A 25 -6.40 -5.30 -5.74
N ASN A 26 -6.37 -4.78 -6.97
CA ASN A 26 -5.14 -4.65 -7.75
C ASN A 26 -4.11 -3.75 -7.04
N PHE A 27 -4.56 -2.63 -6.45
CA PHE A 27 -3.70 -1.76 -5.67
C PHE A 27 -3.12 -2.46 -4.44
N ILE A 28 -3.96 -3.15 -3.67
CA ILE A 28 -3.53 -3.93 -2.49
C ILE A 28 -2.55 -5.05 -2.91
N TYR A 29 -2.84 -5.76 -4.00
CA TYR A 29 -1.97 -6.80 -4.52
C TYR A 29 -0.61 -6.25 -4.98
N ALA A 30 -0.60 -5.09 -5.63
CA ALA A 30 0.63 -4.40 -6.04
C ALA A 30 1.47 -3.98 -4.82
N MET A 31 0.84 -3.44 -3.77
CA MET A 31 1.50 -3.11 -2.51
C MET A 31 2.16 -4.35 -1.86
N LEU A 32 1.39 -5.43 -1.72
CA LEU A 32 1.88 -6.67 -1.09
C LEU A 32 2.99 -7.36 -1.91
N SER A 33 2.89 -7.36 -3.24
CA SER A 33 3.91 -7.94 -4.11
C SER A 33 5.22 -7.13 -4.10
N MET A 34 5.14 -5.80 -4.05
CA MET A 34 6.32 -4.93 -3.84
C MET A 34 7.00 -5.23 -2.50
N SER A 35 6.23 -5.41 -1.42
CA SER A 35 6.79 -5.80 -0.11
C SER A 35 7.57 -7.12 -0.17
N GLN A 36 7.06 -8.12 -0.89
CA GLN A 36 7.81 -9.38 -1.10
C GLN A 36 9.03 -9.21 -2.02
N PHE A 37 8.96 -8.35 -3.04
CA PHE A 37 10.07 -8.11 -3.95
C PHE A 37 11.28 -7.50 -3.21
N TYR A 38 11.05 -6.55 -2.31
CA TYR A 38 12.11 -5.89 -1.53
C TYR A 38 12.46 -6.59 -0.21
N LYS A 39 12.01 -7.84 -0.01
CA LYS A 39 12.24 -8.58 1.25
C LYS A 39 13.72 -8.83 1.54
N HIS A 40 14.54 -8.88 0.49
CA HIS A 40 16.00 -9.03 0.55
C HIS A 40 16.75 -7.72 0.84
N LEU A 41 16.06 -6.57 0.78
CA LEU A 41 16.64 -5.29 1.16
C LEU A 41 16.39 -5.05 2.65
N ASP A 42 17.43 -4.58 3.32
CA ASP A 42 17.30 -4.00 4.65
C ASP A 42 16.70 -2.60 4.56
N GLY A 43 16.08 -2.16 5.65
CA GLY A 43 15.46 -0.86 5.73
C GLY A 43 15.05 -0.52 7.16
N PRO A 44 14.73 0.76 7.42
CA PRO A 44 14.26 1.19 8.71
C PRO A 44 12.98 0.44 9.14
N PRO A 45 12.84 0.08 10.42
CA PRO A 45 11.57 -0.40 10.93
C PRO A 45 10.53 0.70 10.78
N SER A 46 9.30 0.34 10.47
CA SER A 46 8.19 1.30 10.46
C SER A 46 7.58 1.39 11.86
N GLY A 47 7.45 2.62 12.37
CA GLY A 47 6.75 2.89 13.62
C GLY A 47 5.22 2.88 13.52
N SER A 48 4.66 2.83 12.31
CA SER A 48 3.21 2.94 12.08
C SER A 48 2.75 1.99 10.98
N PHE A 49 1.77 1.14 11.30
CA PHE A 49 1.15 0.27 10.30
C PHE A 49 0.49 1.07 9.17
N ILE A 50 -0.19 2.17 9.51
CA ILE A 50 -0.94 2.98 8.54
C ILE A 50 -0.03 3.90 7.75
N LEU A 51 0.85 4.64 8.42
CA LEU A 51 1.68 5.67 7.78
C LEU A 51 3.04 5.15 7.32
N GLY A 52 3.42 3.93 7.67
CA GLY A 52 4.73 3.39 7.32
C GLY A 52 5.85 4.24 7.93
N ASN A 53 6.95 4.37 7.19
CA ASN A 53 8.06 5.26 7.45
C ASN A 53 7.78 6.71 7.04
N THR A 54 6.70 6.97 6.29
CA THR A 54 6.29 8.34 5.94
C THR A 54 5.95 9.14 7.20
N GLY A 55 5.41 8.49 8.24
CA GLY A 55 5.23 9.13 9.54
C GLY A 55 6.56 9.55 10.19
N ASP A 56 7.60 8.73 10.08
CA ASP A 56 8.93 9.05 10.60
C ASP A 56 9.56 10.22 9.82
N GLU A 57 9.37 10.24 8.49
CA GLU A 57 9.82 11.35 7.62
C GLU A 57 9.10 12.67 7.95
N PHE A 58 7.79 12.66 8.21
CA PHE A 58 7.05 13.87 8.60
C PHE A 58 7.45 14.42 9.97
N ASN A 59 7.87 13.55 10.89
CA ASN A 59 8.31 13.93 12.23
C ASN A 59 9.79 14.33 12.28
N ASP A 60 10.56 14.12 11.21
CA ASP A 60 11.97 14.47 11.14
C ASP A 60 12.16 15.90 10.64
N GLU A 61 12.04 16.85 11.58
CA GLU A 61 12.17 18.30 11.31
C GLU A 61 13.48 18.70 10.63
N ASN A 62 14.55 17.90 10.79
CA ASN A 62 15.89 18.20 10.30
C ASN A 62 16.30 17.39 9.05
N LEU A 63 15.38 16.62 8.45
CA LEU A 63 15.68 15.76 7.29
C LEU A 63 16.89 14.82 7.53
N SER A 64 17.15 14.51 8.80
CA SER A 64 18.29 13.70 9.23
C SER A 64 18.18 12.24 8.76
N LEU A 65 16.98 11.75 8.49
CA LEU A 65 16.73 10.40 7.99
C LEU A 65 17.29 10.18 6.57
N TYR A 66 17.30 11.23 5.73
CA TYR A 66 17.88 11.18 4.38
C TYR A 66 19.40 10.96 4.38
N THR A 67 20.08 11.19 5.50
CA THR A 67 21.51 10.89 5.66
C THR A 67 21.73 9.63 6.47
N LYS A 68 20.96 9.43 7.55
CA LYS A 68 21.10 8.27 8.45
C LYS A 68 20.72 6.95 7.79
N TRP A 69 19.63 6.89 7.02
CA TRP A 69 19.19 5.64 6.42
C TRP A 69 20.12 5.15 5.32
N PRO A 70 20.57 5.97 4.36
CA PRO A 70 21.56 5.53 3.39
C PRO A 70 22.90 5.13 4.02
N ALA A 71 23.33 5.82 5.08
CA ALA A 71 24.55 5.49 5.80
C ALA A 71 24.46 4.12 6.51
N LYS A 72 23.27 3.72 6.98
CA LYS A 72 23.05 2.48 7.73
C LYS A 72 22.67 1.29 6.86
N TYR A 73 21.78 1.50 5.88
CA TYR A 73 21.18 0.44 5.06
C TYR A 73 21.74 0.41 3.62
N GLY A 74 22.65 1.35 3.30
CA GLY A 74 23.25 1.47 1.98
C GLY A 74 22.44 2.35 1.03
N ARG A 75 22.98 2.54 -0.17
CA ARG A 75 22.40 3.44 -1.19
C ARG A 75 21.01 3.00 -1.66
N ILE A 76 20.73 1.70 -1.61
CA ILE A 76 19.43 1.10 -1.97
C ILE A 76 18.93 0.38 -0.73
N TYR A 77 17.82 0.85 -0.18
CA TYR A 77 17.18 0.29 1.01
C TYR A 77 15.67 0.32 0.84
N LYS A 78 14.95 -0.57 1.54
CA LYS A 78 13.48 -0.57 1.50
C LYS A 78 12.92 0.51 2.40
N ILE A 79 11.80 1.11 1.98
CA ILE A 79 11.02 2.03 2.80
C ILE A 79 9.58 1.51 2.77
N ALA A 80 8.99 1.26 3.93
CA ALA A 80 7.58 0.93 4.02
C ALA A 80 6.79 2.24 3.88
N ARG A 81 6.14 2.45 2.74
CA ARG A 81 5.21 3.58 2.53
C ARG A 81 3.80 3.04 2.64
N PHE A 82 2.92 3.72 3.38
CA PHE A 82 1.49 3.43 3.58
C PHE A 82 1.07 1.94 3.56
N PHE A 83 0.62 1.41 4.69
CA PHE A 83 0.34 -0.03 4.90
C PHE A 83 1.63 -0.87 4.80
N GLY A 84 2.41 -0.82 5.88
CA GLY A 84 3.66 -1.58 6.05
C GLY A 84 3.46 -3.07 6.26
#